data_AF-A0A7C1MV88-F1
#
_entry.id   AF-A0A7C1MV88-F1
#
_cell.length_a   1.000
_cell.length_b   1.000
_cell.length_c   1.000
_cell.angle_alpha   90.00
_cell.angle_beta   90.00
_cell.angle_gamma   90.00
#
_symmetry.space_group_name_H-M   'P 1'
#
loop_
_entity.id
_entity.type
_entity.pdbx_description
1 polymer ?
#
loop_
_entity_poly.entity_id
_entity_poly.type
_entity_poly.pdbx_seq_one_letter_code
_entity_poly.pdbx_strand_id
1 'polypeptide(L)'
;MDLDKIKSQSFTIELNSVKNSGLKTDVEYVSLTDSPQFGAKANNLRFTYNVPVYEKYQTVNYQYMLQGLNEQWSTWDAGQEVLFENLPHGNYKFEVRAQVGDQLTQNSAAYTFQVNRPWYLSITAIILYILMACFVLVLFHFYNRSYYRKQAVALKGENQRKLALSRSENEKAVMRLENEKLEDDFKSKSRELAASAMSIVKKNELLTAIKKDLLPIKQEAQVKTVIRTIDKNLSATKDWQFFEEAFTNADKDFFNKIKESHPKLTPKDLKLCAYLRLNLASKEIAPLLNISVRSVEIKRYRLRKKMDLQHKKSLVEYIISL
;
A
#
# COMPACT_ATOMS: atom_id res chain seq x y z
N MET A 1 113.44 -29.62 2.86
CA MET A 1 112.17 -29.15 3.45
C MET A 1 111.33 -30.40 3.67
N ASP A 2 111.19 -30.82 4.93
CA ASP A 2 110.33 -31.95 5.30
C ASP A 2 108.88 -31.63 4.93
N LEU A 3 108.34 -32.34 3.96
CA LEU A 3 106.93 -32.27 3.55
C LEU A 3 106.00 -33.08 4.48
N ASP A 4 106.55 -33.79 5.46
CA ASP A 4 105.81 -34.73 6.33
C ASP A 4 105.29 -34.13 7.65
N LYS A 5 105.24 -32.79 7.77
CA LYS A 5 104.64 -32.08 8.92
C LYS A 5 103.41 -31.24 8.58
N ILE A 6 102.73 -31.50 7.47
CA ILE A 6 101.40 -30.94 7.23
C ILE A 6 100.40 -31.76 8.04
N LYS A 7 100.23 -31.44 9.33
CA LYS A 7 99.02 -31.85 10.06
C LYS A 7 97.84 -31.26 9.27
N SER A 8 96.98 -32.11 8.71
CA SER A 8 95.73 -31.66 8.13
C SER A 8 94.90 -30.97 9.21
N GLN A 9 94.90 -29.65 9.24
CA GLN A 9 94.10 -28.89 10.18
C GLN A 9 92.64 -28.99 9.74
N SER A 10 91.80 -29.60 10.58
CA SER A 10 90.37 -29.69 10.32
C SER A 10 89.69 -28.37 10.70
N PHE A 11 88.96 -27.79 9.76
CA PHE A 11 88.17 -26.57 9.99
C PHE A 11 86.68 -26.91 10.16
N THR A 12 86.04 -26.26 11.14
CA THR A 12 84.59 -26.34 11.37
C THR A 12 83.97 -24.97 11.18
N ILE A 13 82.80 -24.94 10.54
CA ILE A 13 82.00 -23.73 10.38
C ILE A 13 80.97 -23.62 11.51
N GLU A 14 80.79 -22.43 12.04
CA GLU A 14 79.80 -22.12 13.06
C GLU A 14 78.85 -21.01 12.59
N LEU A 15 77.57 -21.14 12.97
CA LEU A 15 76.57 -20.11 12.75
C LEU A 15 76.57 -19.18 13.98
N ASN A 16 76.94 -17.92 13.80
CA ASN A 16 77.13 -16.97 14.90
C ASN A 16 75.82 -16.34 15.35
N SER A 17 74.97 -15.93 14.39
CA SER A 17 73.70 -15.30 14.71
C SER A 17 72.72 -15.42 13.55
N VAL A 18 71.45 -15.56 13.91
CA VAL A 18 70.32 -15.38 13.00
C VAL A 18 69.54 -14.16 13.46
N LYS A 19 69.28 -13.23 12.54
CA LYS A 19 68.49 -12.04 12.81
C LYS A 19 67.28 -12.01 11.89
N ASN A 20 66.12 -11.72 12.45
CA ASN A 20 64.90 -11.48 11.69
C ASN A 20 64.54 -9.99 11.69
N SER A 21 64.05 -9.50 10.56
CA SER A 21 63.51 -8.16 10.41
C SER A 21 62.31 -8.16 9.47
N GLY A 22 61.50 -7.10 9.57
CA GLY A 22 60.36 -6.85 8.71
C GLY A 22 60.46 -5.47 8.08
N LEU A 23 59.56 -5.15 7.14
CA LEU A 23 59.54 -3.87 6.42
C LEU A 23 59.52 -2.62 7.34
N LYS A 24 59.12 -2.77 8.62
CA LYS A 24 59.05 -1.69 9.63
C LYS A 24 59.32 -2.15 11.06
N THR A 25 59.92 -3.32 11.27
CA THR A 25 60.19 -3.84 12.61
C THR A 25 61.68 -3.85 12.89
N ASP A 26 62.04 -3.60 14.16
CA ASP A 26 63.41 -3.65 14.63
C ASP A 26 64.01 -5.05 14.40
N VAL A 27 65.33 -5.09 14.29
CA VAL A 27 66.08 -6.32 14.04
C VAL A 27 66.11 -7.14 15.33
N GLU A 28 65.50 -8.32 15.31
CA GLU A 28 65.44 -9.24 16.46
C GLU A 28 66.44 -10.39 16.29
N TYR A 29 67.18 -10.70 17.36
CA TYR A 29 68.04 -11.89 17.42
C TYR A 29 67.21 -13.13 17.69
N VAL A 30 67.48 -14.18 16.92
CA VAL A 30 66.74 -15.44 16.99
C VAL A 30 67.62 -16.55 17.54
N SER A 31 67.03 -17.42 18.37
CA SER A 31 67.67 -18.61 18.91
C SER A 31 68.21 -19.52 17.80
N LEU A 32 69.43 -20.02 17.97
CA LEU A 32 70.12 -20.89 17.01
C LEU A 32 69.72 -22.38 17.18
N THR A 33 69.12 -22.73 18.31
CA THR A 33 68.83 -24.12 18.68
C THR A 33 67.40 -24.54 18.34
N ASP A 34 66.50 -23.57 18.20
CA ASP A 34 65.08 -23.80 17.94
C ASP A 34 64.77 -23.76 16.44
N SER A 35 63.63 -24.34 16.06
CA SER A 35 63.04 -24.16 14.72
C SER A 35 61.93 -23.11 14.80
N PRO A 36 62.25 -21.80 14.80
CA PRO A 36 61.28 -20.74 15.04
C PRO A 36 60.31 -20.59 13.89
N GLN A 37 59.13 -20.07 14.24
CA GLN A 37 58.11 -19.63 13.29
C GLN A 37 58.06 -18.12 13.25
N PHE A 38 58.24 -17.55 12.05
CA PHE A 38 58.18 -16.13 11.83
C PHE A 38 56.83 -15.73 11.25
N GLY A 39 56.29 -14.59 11.69
CA GLY A 39 55.08 -14.01 11.11
C GLY A 39 55.31 -13.53 9.68
N ALA A 40 54.26 -13.45 8.87
CA ALA A 40 54.33 -13.05 7.45
C ALA A 40 54.98 -11.67 7.18
N LYS A 41 55.11 -10.82 8.20
CA LYS A 41 55.72 -9.49 8.10
C LYS A 41 57.21 -9.46 8.46
N ALA A 42 57.70 -10.49 9.15
CA ALA A 42 59.08 -10.62 9.60
C ALA A 42 59.75 -11.70 8.76
N ASN A 43 59.94 -11.38 7.48
CA ASN A 43 60.37 -12.31 6.43
C ASN A 43 61.71 -11.93 5.80
N ASN A 44 62.50 -11.08 6.46
CA ASN A 44 63.86 -10.77 6.08
C ASN A 44 64.82 -11.42 7.09
N LEU A 45 65.59 -12.40 6.66
CA LEU A 45 66.49 -13.16 7.52
C LEU A 45 67.94 -12.96 7.15
N ARG A 46 68.74 -12.65 8.16
CA ARG A 46 70.17 -12.37 8.06
C ARG A 46 70.94 -13.39 8.87
N PHE A 47 71.85 -14.10 8.20
CA PHE A 47 72.66 -15.16 8.78
C PHE A 47 74.11 -14.70 8.81
N THR A 48 74.77 -14.81 9.96
CA THR A 48 76.20 -14.54 10.12
C THR A 48 76.90 -15.82 10.54
N TYR A 49 78.00 -16.17 9.90
CA TYR A 49 78.74 -17.41 10.11
C TYR A 49 80.24 -17.15 10.04
N ASN A 50 81.04 -18.01 10.68
CA ASN A 50 82.49 -17.89 10.62
C ASN A 50 83.19 -19.26 10.65
N VAL A 51 84.49 -19.23 10.38
CA VAL A 51 85.40 -20.34 10.63
C VAL A 51 86.57 -19.77 11.44
N PRO A 52 86.92 -20.37 12.59
CA PRO A 52 88.05 -19.90 13.39
C PRO A 52 89.37 -20.31 12.73
N VAL A 53 89.95 -19.41 11.93
CA VAL A 53 91.26 -19.58 11.29
C VAL A 53 92.27 -18.65 11.96
N TYR A 54 93.33 -19.23 12.54
CA TYR A 54 94.36 -18.50 13.29
C TYR A 54 95.60 -18.14 12.45
N GLU A 55 95.68 -18.65 11.23
CA GLU A 55 96.79 -18.37 10.30
C GLU A 55 96.50 -17.11 9.45
N LYS A 56 97.41 -16.14 9.48
CA LYS A 56 97.22 -14.79 8.94
C LYS A 56 97.06 -14.71 7.41
N TYR A 57 97.39 -15.76 6.66
CA TYR A 57 97.45 -15.75 5.19
C TYR A 57 96.48 -16.72 4.51
N GLN A 58 95.61 -17.40 5.26
CA GLN A 58 94.61 -18.30 4.68
C GLN A 58 93.34 -17.51 4.34
N THR A 59 92.90 -17.57 3.09
CA THR A 59 91.62 -17.02 2.66
C THR A 59 90.50 -18.01 2.95
N VAL A 60 89.40 -17.51 3.52
CA VAL A 60 88.19 -18.30 3.78
C VAL A 60 87.09 -17.84 2.83
N ASN A 61 86.57 -18.78 2.05
CA ASN A 61 85.41 -18.58 1.21
C ASN A 61 84.24 -19.39 1.74
N TYR A 62 83.03 -18.91 1.53
CA TYR A 62 81.79 -19.48 2.01
C TYR A 62 80.86 -19.79 0.84
N GLN A 63 80.08 -20.84 1.00
CA GLN A 63 78.95 -21.17 0.14
C GLN A 63 77.75 -21.45 1.01
N TYR A 64 76.60 -20.93 0.58
CA TYR A 64 75.34 -21.14 1.26
C TYR A 64 74.26 -21.65 0.32
N MET A 65 73.22 -22.25 0.89
CA MET A 65 72.05 -22.74 0.20
C MET A 65 70.82 -22.53 1.09
N LEU A 66 69.68 -22.18 0.48
CA LEU A 66 68.41 -22.03 1.19
C LEU A 66 67.35 -22.93 0.55
N GLN A 67 67.24 -24.16 1.07
CA GLN A 67 66.21 -25.09 0.66
C GLN A 67 64.83 -24.50 0.97
N GLY A 68 63.91 -24.59 0.01
CA GLY A 68 62.61 -23.89 0.02
C GLY A 68 62.58 -22.59 -0.79
N LEU A 69 63.74 -22.02 -1.15
CA LEU A 69 63.85 -20.92 -2.13
C LEU A 69 64.65 -21.34 -3.37
N ASN A 70 65.87 -21.85 -3.17
CA ASN A 70 66.73 -22.36 -4.23
C ASN A 70 67.57 -23.54 -3.70
N GLU A 71 67.57 -24.65 -4.45
CA GLU A 71 68.25 -25.90 -4.07
C GLU A 71 69.71 -25.98 -4.58
N GLN A 72 70.23 -24.90 -5.15
CA GLN A 72 71.63 -24.82 -5.60
C GLN A 72 72.48 -24.03 -4.61
N TRP A 73 73.73 -24.48 -4.40
CA TRP A 73 74.75 -23.72 -3.66
C TRP A 73 75.09 -22.42 -4.38
N SER A 74 75.32 -21.36 -3.61
CA SER A 74 75.81 -20.08 -4.10
C SER A 74 77.20 -20.21 -4.73
N THR A 75 77.66 -19.17 -5.42
CA THR A 75 79.08 -19.04 -5.74
C THR A 75 79.89 -18.88 -4.45
N TRP A 76 81.17 -19.25 -4.49
CA TRP A 76 82.11 -18.98 -3.41
C TRP A 76 82.28 -17.47 -3.22
N ASP A 77 82.12 -16.99 -1.99
CA ASP A 77 82.31 -15.59 -1.62
C ASP A 77 83.02 -15.47 -0.27
N ALA A 78 83.79 -14.40 -0.05
CA ALA A 78 84.49 -14.15 1.20
C ALA A 78 83.59 -13.55 2.30
N GLY A 79 82.35 -13.19 1.97
CA GLY A 79 81.37 -12.65 2.91
C GLY A 79 81.03 -13.63 4.03
N GLN A 80 81.02 -13.12 5.27
CA GLN A 80 80.64 -13.86 6.48
C GLN A 80 79.14 -13.72 6.83
N GLU A 81 78.38 -13.12 5.91
CA GLU A 81 77.00 -12.74 6.11
C GLU A 81 76.18 -12.89 4.82
N VAL A 82 74.95 -13.37 4.94
CA VAL A 82 73.96 -13.38 3.86
C VAL A 82 72.62 -12.87 4.35
N LEU A 83 71.96 -12.06 3.51
CA LEU A 83 70.61 -11.54 3.74
C LEU A 83 69.65 -12.13 2.71
N PHE A 84 68.57 -12.74 3.19
CA PHE A 84 67.43 -13.12 2.39
C PHE A 84 66.28 -12.16 2.65
N GLU A 85 65.85 -11.45 1.62
CA GLU A 85 64.77 -10.47 1.69
C GLU A 85 63.46 -11.05 1.16
N ASN A 86 62.36 -10.63 1.77
CA ASN A 86 60.98 -10.91 1.36
C ASN A 86 60.71 -12.41 1.12
N LEU A 87 61.12 -13.26 2.05
CA LEU A 87 60.88 -14.70 1.95
C LEU A 87 59.37 -14.98 1.89
N PRO A 88 58.90 -15.78 0.91
CA PRO A 88 57.53 -16.26 0.88
C PRO A 88 57.17 -17.08 2.13
N HIS A 89 55.89 -17.36 2.31
CA HIS A 89 55.46 -18.27 3.37
C HIS A 89 55.86 -19.71 3.00
N GLY A 90 56.44 -20.45 3.93
CA GLY A 90 56.98 -21.77 3.64
C GLY A 90 57.91 -22.28 4.74
N ASN A 91 58.39 -23.51 4.54
CA ASN A 91 59.42 -24.10 5.39
C ASN A 91 60.77 -23.96 4.68
N TYR A 92 61.79 -23.56 5.43
CA TYR A 92 63.10 -23.28 4.89
C TYR A 92 64.18 -23.99 5.71
N LYS A 93 65.25 -24.41 5.02
CA LYS A 93 66.47 -24.91 5.64
C LYS A 93 67.68 -24.20 5.02
N PHE A 94 68.30 -23.36 5.82
CA PHE A 94 69.56 -22.71 5.48
C PHE A 94 70.71 -23.67 5.76
N GLU A 95 71.64 -23.80 4.82
CA GLU A 95 72.87 -24.58 4.97
C GLU A 95 74.06 -23.73 4.51
N VAL A 96 75.15 -23.76 5.26
CA VAL A 96 76.39 -23.06 4.92
C VAL A 96 77.61 -23.95 5.15
N ARG A 97 78.56 -23.87 4.23
CA ARG A 97 79.86 -24.54 4.28
C ARG A 97 80.96 -23.56 3.92
N ALA A 98 82.19 -23.83 4.35
CA ALA A 98 83.33 -22.99 4.03
C ALA A 98 84.47 -23.79 3.41
N GLN A 99 85.34 -23.07 2.73
CA GLN A 99 86.58 -23.54 2.16
C GLN A 99 87.71 -22.63 2.65
N VAL A 100 88.70 -23.21 3.32
CA VAL A 100 89.89 -22.52 3.81
C VAL A 100 91.06 -22.93 2.92
N GLY A 101 91.57 -22.02 2.08
CA GLY A 101 92.48 -22.39 1.00
C GLY A 101 91.83 -23.42 0.05
N ASP A 102 92.41 -24.61 -0.06
CA ASP A 102 91.87 -25.72 -0.86
C ASP A 102 91.07 -26.75 -0.04
N GLN A 103 90.94 -26.57 1.28
CA GLN A 103 90.30 -27.54 2.17
C GLN A 103 88.87 -27.13 2.54
N LEU A 104 87.91 -28.02 2.34
CA LEU A 104 86.52 -27.85 2.78
C LEU A 104 86.38 -28.11 4.29
N THR A 105 85.43 -27.41 4.92
CA THR A 105 85.06 -27.67 6.33
C THR A 105 84.46 -29.07 6.50
N GLN A 106 84.69 -29.67 7.67
CA GLN A 106 84.19 -31.02 7.98
C GLN A 106 82.68 -31.07 8.19
N ASN A 107 82.11 -29.99 8.70
CA ASN A 107 80.68 -29.84 8.91
C ASN A 107 80.09 -28.80 7.93
N SER A 108 78.77 -28.84 7.80
CA SER A 108 77.97 -27.75 7.26
C SER A 108 77.04 -27.29 8.38
N ALA A 109 77.02 -25.99 8.67
CA ALA A 109 76.09 -25.45 9.65
C ALA A 109 74.71 -25.32 8.99
N ALA A 110 73.66 -25.78 9.68
CA ALA A 110 72.30 -25.78 9.15
C ALA A 110 71.33 -25.13 10.13
N TYR A 111 70.32 -24.43 9.61
CA TYR A 111 69.29 -23.77 10.39
C TYR A 111 67.93 -23.89 9.72
N THR A 112 66.93 -24.40 10.45
CA THR A 112 65.59 -24.65 9.94
C THR A 112 64.60 -23.66 10.54
N PHE A 113 63.74 -23.07 9.71
CA PHE A 113 62.72 -22.12 10.16
C PHE A 113 61.48 -22.16 9.26
N GLN A 114 60.37 -21.58 9.73
CA GLN A 114 59.12 -21.50 9.00
C GLN A 114 58.61 -20.05 8.94
N VAL A 115 58.19 -19.60 7.75
CA VAL A 115 57.50 -18.31 7.57
C VAL A 115 56.00 -18.57 7.44
N ASN A 116 55.21 -18.04 8.38
CA ASN A 116 53.77 -18.24 8.46
C ASN A 116 53.00 -17.48 7.38
N ARG A 117 51.85 -18.03 6.97
CA ARG A 117 50.93 -17.39 6.02
C ARG A 117 50.34 -16.09 6.61
N PRO A 118 50.10 -15.05 5.79
CA PRO A 118 49.39 -13.86 6.24
C PRO A 118 48.00 -14.18 6.78
N TRP A 119 47.61 -13.55 7.90
CA TRP A 119 46.35 -13.86 8.60
C TRP A 119 45.07 -13.63 7.76
N TYR A 120 45.07 -12.67 6.83
CA TYR A 120 43.94 -12.37 5.94
C TYR A 120 43.73 -13.44 4.84
N LEU A 121 44.70 -14.34 4.65
CA LEU A 121 44.59 -15.51 3.77
C LEU A 121 44.24 -16.79 4.55
N SER A 122 43.98 -16.69 5.85
CA SER A 122 43.52 -17.82 6.66
C SER A 122 42.15 -18.30 6.19
N ILE A 123 41.90 -19.62 6.27
CA ILE A 123 40.59 -20.23 6.01
C ILE A 123 39.50 -19.58 6.89
N THR A 124 39.84 -19.26 8.15
CA THR A 124 38.92 -18.57 9.06
C THR A 124 38.53 -17.17 8.57
N ALA A 125 39.47 -16.44 7.97
CA ALA A 125 39.22 -15.12 7.40
C ALA A 125 38.34 -15.22 6.14
N ILE A 126 38.57 -16.22 5.29
CA ILE A 126 37.74 -16.48 4.11
C ILE A 126 36.30 -16.81 4.52
N ILE A 127 36.10 -17.67 5.51
CA ILE A 127 34.77 -17.99 6.05
C ILE A 127 34.09 -16.71 6.57
N LEU A 128 34.81 -15.86 7.30
CA LEU A 128 34.27 -14.59 7.81
C LEU A 128 33.84 -13.64 6.69
N TYR A 129 34.62 -13.54 5.59
CA TYR A 129 34.24 -12.73 4.44
C TYR A 129 32.99 -13.26 3.73
N ILE A 130 32.88 -14.57 3.57
CA ILE A 130 31.68 -15.20 3.00
C ILE A 130 30.46 -14.92 3.89
N LEU A 131 30.60 -15.07 5.21
CA LEU A 131 29.52 -14.75 6.15
C LEU A 131 29.12 -13.28 6.10
N MET A 132 30.08 -12.36 6.03
CA MET A 132 29.82 -10.93 5.90
C MET A 132 29.08 -10.61 4.59
N ALA A 133 29.50 -11.22 3.48
CA ALA A 133 28.82 -11.05 2.19
C ALA A 133 27.38 -11.58 2.22
N CYS A 134 27.15 -12.77 2.77
CA CYS A 134 25.81 -13.33 2.97
C CYS A 134 24.94 -12.43 3.86
N PHE A 135 25.52 -11.89 4.93
CA PHE A 135 24.81 -10.97 5.82
C PHE A 135 24.36 -9.70 5.09
N VAL A 136 25.23 -9.08 4.29
CA VAL A 136 24.89 -7.92 3.45
C VAL A 136 23.78 -8.26 2.44
N LEU A 137 23.83 -9.43 1.80
CA LEU A 137 22.79 -9.89 0.88
C LEU A 137 21.44 -10.09 1.58
N VAL A 138 21.42 -10.64 2.79
CA VAL A 138 20.20 -10.81 3.60
C VAL A 138 19.61 -9.46 3.98
N LEU A 139 20.45 -8.51 4.42
CA LEU A 139 20.00 -7.14 4.72
C LEU A 139 19.43 -6.45 3.49
N PHE A 140 20.11 -6.57 2.34
CA PHE A 140 19.65 -6.01 1.08
C PHE A 140 18.29 -6.60 0.66
N HIS A 141 18.13 -7.93 0.77
CA HIS A 141 16.86 -8.60 0.51
C HIS A 141 15.75 -8.14 1.45
N PHE A 142 16.04 -8.01 2.75
CA PHE A 142 15.04 -7.54 3.74
C PHE A 142 14.63 -6.08 3.50
N TYR A 143 15.59 -5.21 3.21
CA TYR A 143 15.35 -3.80 2.86
C TYR A 143 14.45 -3.68 1.63
N ASN A 144 14.81 -4.37 0.55
CA ASN A 144 14.04 -4.39 -0.69
C ASN A 144 12.62 -4.93 -0.46
N ARG A 145 12.49 -6.06 0.25
CA ARG A 145 11.18 -6.65 0.57
C ARG A 145 10.27 -5.70 1.35
N SER A 146 10.84 -4.95 2.29
CA SER A 146 10.10 -3.95 3.08
C SER A 146 9.58 -2.81 2.19
N TYR A 147 10.41 -2.33 1.26
CA TYR A 147 10.04 -1.28 0.30
C TYR A 147 8.88 -1.72 -0.61
N TYR A 148 8.96 -2.90 -1.22
CA TYR A 148 7.89 -3.41 -2.10
C TYR A 148 6.58 -3.67 -1.35
N ARG A 149 6.65 -4.09 -0.08
CA ARG A 149 5.44 -4.33 0.72
C ARG A 149 4.65 -3.05 0.97
N LYS A 150 5.32 -1.91 1.19
CA LYS A 150 4.67 -0.61 1.38
C LYS A 150 3.93 -0.17 0.12
N GLN A 151 4.57 -0.28 -1.04
CA GLN A 151 3.94 0.05 -2.32
C GLN A 151 2.73 -0.84 -2.62
N ALA A 152 2.84 -2.14 -2.34
CA ALA A 152 1.73 -3.07 -2.54
C ALA A 152 0.50 -2.74 -1.67
N VAL A 153 0.72 -2.28 -0.42
CA VAL A 153 -0.37 -1.85 0.47
C VAL A 153 -0.99 -0.53 -0.02
N ALA A 154 -0.18 0.45 -0.41
CA ALA A 154 -0.66 1.72 -0.95
C ALA A 154 -1.52 1.53 -2.20
N LEU A 155 -1.04 0.71 -3.15
CA LEU A 155 -1.76 0.40 -4.39
C LEU A 155 -3.10 -0.31 -4.13
N LYS A 156 -3.15 -1.23 -3.16
CA LYS A 156 -4.41 -1.87 -2.74
C LYS A 156 -5.39 -0.86 -2.15
N GLY A 157 -4.90 0.08 -1.33
CA GLY A 157 -5.72 1.14 -0.74
C GLY A 157 -6.34 2.07 -1.79
N GLU A 158 -5.54 2.51 -2.77
CA GLU A 158 -6.05 3.34 -3.88
C GLU A 158 -7.11 2.61 -4.71
N ASN A 159 -6.87 1.35 -5.07
CA ASN A 159 -7.85 0.54 -5.80
C ASN A 159 -9.16 0.35 -5.02
N GLN A 160 -9.08 0.10 -3.70
CA GLN A 160 -10.27 0.01 -2.85
C GLN A 160 -11.04 1.33 -2.79
N ARG A 161 -10.34 2.46 -2.69
CA ARG A 161 -10.97 3.79 -2.68
C ARG A 161 -11.65 4.10 -4.01
N LYS A 162 -11.02 3.75 -5.13
CA LYS A 162 -11.60 3.91 -6.48
C LYS A 162 -12.84 3.02 -6.67
N LEU A 163 -12.79 1.78 -6.21
CA LEU A 163 -13.95 0.87 -6.22
C LEU A 163 -15.09 1.39 -5.34
N ALA A 164 -14.79 1.91 -4.15
CA ALA A 164 -15.79 2.50 -3.27
C ALA A 164 -16.46 3.74 -3.89
N LEU A 165 -15.68 4.60 -4.55
CA LEU A 165 -16.20 5.77 -5.26
C LEU A 165 -17.13 5.36 -6.42
N SER A 166 -16.68 4.43 -7.27
CA SER A 166 -17.49 3.93 -8.39
C SER A 166 -18.78 3.25 -7.92
N ARG A 167 -18.76 2.52 -6.79
CA ARG A 167 -19.97 1.97 -6.17
C ARG A 167 -20.93 3.07 -5.72
N SER A 168 -20.42 4.09 -5.03
CA SER A 168 -21.25 5.21 -4.58
C SER A 168 -21.87 5.99 -5.75
N GLU A 169 -21.13 6.18 -6.85
CA GLU A 169 -21.65 6.80 -8.07
C GLU A 169 -22.75 5.96 -8.72
N ASN A 170 -22.54 4.65 -8.82
CA ASN A 170 -23.55 3.73 -9.34
C ASN A 170 -24.80 3.67 -8.46
N GLU A 171 -24.65 3.63 -7.13
CA GLU A 171 -25.77 3.68 -6.20
C GLU A 171 -26.60 4.96 -6.35
N LYS A 172 -25.93 6.11 -6.52
CA LYS A 172 -26.61 7.39 -6.80
C LYS A 172 -27.33 7.39 -8.15
N ALA A 173 -26.71 6.80 -9.18
CA ALA A 173 -27.33 6.68 -10.50
C ALA A 173 -28.59 5.80 -10.45
N VAL A 174 -28.52 4.65 -9.77
CA VAL A 174 -29.66 3.76 -9.54
C VAL A 174 -30.77 4.46 -8.76
N MET A 175 -30.43 5.13 -7.65
CA MET A 175 -31.40 5.88 -6.86
C MET A 175 -32.07 7.02 -7.66
N ARG A 176 -31.32 7.69 -8.54
CA ARG A 176 -31.87 8.73 -9.42
C ARG A 176 -32.88 8.14 -10.40
N LEU A 177 -32.55 7.02 -11.04
CA LEU A 177 -33.44 6.33 -11.97
C LEU A 177 -34.71 5.83 -11.26
N GLU A 178 -34.56 5.30 -10.04
CA GLU A 178 -35.71 4.85 -9.24
C GLU A 178 -36.64 6.01 -8.87
N ASN A 179 -36.08 7.16 -8.46
CA ASN A 179 -36.86 8.36 -8.17
C ASN A 179 -37.58 8.91 -9.40
N GLU A 180 -36.90 8.95 -10.55
CA GLU A 180 -37.50 9.38 -11.83
C GLU A 180 -38.68 8.47 -12.21
N LYS A 181 -38.50 7.15 -12.09
CA LYS A 181 -39.56 6.18 -12.33
C LYS A 181 -40.73 6.34 -11.37
N LEU A 182 -40.48 6.54 -10.08
CA LEU A 182 -41.53 6.79 -9.08
C LEU A 182 -42.32 8.07 -9.38
N GLU A 183 -41.64 9.13 -9.84
CA GLU A 183 -42.30 10.38 -10.22
C GLU A 183 -43.19 10.21 -11.46
N ASP A 184 -42.74 9.44 -12.45
CA ASP A 184 -43.53 9.13 -13.64
C ASP A 184 -44.73 8.23 -13.32
N ASP A 185 -44.55 7.21 -12.49
CA ASP A 185 -45.64 6.35 -12.01
C ASP A 185 -46.68 7.18 -11.22
N PHE A 186 -46.22 8.11 -10.37
CA PHE A 186 -47.08 9.03 -9.65
C PHE A 186 -47.87 9.93 -10.60
N LYS A 187 -47.22 10.54 -11.60
CA LYS A 187 -47.87 11.38 -12.61
C LYS A 187 -48.90 10.60 -13.41
N SER A 188 -48.59 9.36 -13.80
CA SER A 188 -49.51 8.49 -14.54
C SER A 188 -50.79 8.21 -13.73
N LYS A 189 -50.63 7.75 -12.48
CA LYS A 189 -51.77 7.51 -11.57
C LYS A 189 -52.59 8.77 -11.30
N SER A 190 -51.93 9.91 -11.13
CA SER A 190 -52.61 11.20 -10.95
C SER A 190 -53.47 11.57 -12.17
N ARG A 191 -52.97 11.36 -13.39
CA ARG A 191 -53.75 11.57 -14.64
C ARG A 191 -54.94 10.64 -14.74
N GLU A 192 -54.78 9.36 -14.41
CA GLU A 192 -55.89 8.39 -14.42
C GLU A 192 -57.00 8.79 -13.44
N LEU A 193 -56.62 9.21 -12.22
CA LEU A 193 -57.56 9.71 -11.22
C LEU A 193 -58.29 10.96 -11.70
N ALA A 194 -57.57 11.92 -12.29
CA ALA A 194 -58.16 13.14 -12.82
C ALA A 194 -59.14 12.85 -13.96
N ALA A 195 -58.81 11.93 -14.87
CA ALA A 195 -59.70 11.51 -15.96
C ALA A 195 -60.97 10.83 -15.42
N SER A 196 -60.84 9.96 -14.42
CA SER A 196 -61.97 9.33 -13.75
C SER A 196 -62.88 10.37 -13.07
N ALA A 197 -62.30 11.32 -12.34
CA ALA A 197 -63.04 12.42 -11.71
C ALA A 197 -63.76 13.31 -12.75
N MET A 198 -63.11 13.65 -13.87
CA MET A 198 -63.72 14.42 -14.96
C MET A 198 -64.88 13.67 -15.63
N SER A 199 -64.79 12.34 -15.77
CA SER A 199 -65.90 11.52 -16.27
C SER A 199 -67.13 11.63 -15.37
N ILE A 200 -66.93 11.60 -14.05
CA ILE A 200 -68.00 11.81 -13.06
C ILE A 200 -68.59 13.22 -13.19
N VAL A 201 -67.75 14.26 -13.35
CA VAL A 201 -68.23 15.64 -13.60
C VAL A 201 -69.13 15.70 -14.82
N LYS A 202 -68.65 15.17 -15.95
CA LYS A 202 -69.38 15.21 -17.23
C LYS A 202 -70.70 14.45 -17.14
N LYS A 203 -70.72 13.31 -16.46
CA LYS A 203 -71.96 12.57 -16.14
C LYS A 203 -72.94 13.44 -15.35
N ASN A 204 -72.47 14.16 -14.32
CA ASN A 204 -73.32 15.00 -13.49
C ASN A 204 -73.81 16.28 -14.20
N GLU A 205 -73.01 16.85 -15.11
CA GLU A 205 -73.44 17.95 -15.98
C GLU A 205 -74.57 17.50 -16.92
N LEU A 206 -74.44 16.33 -17.55
CA LEU A 206 -75.48 15.75 -18.40
C LEU A 206 -76.78 15.50 -17.63
N LEU A 207 -76.69 14.91 -16.43
CA LEU A 207 -77.87 14.68 -15.58
C LEU A 207 -78.55 15.99 -15.17
N THR A 208 -77.78 17.03 -14.88
CA THR A 208 -78.29 18.37 -14.58
C THR A 208 -78.96 19.02 -15.80
N ALA A 209 -78.39 18.86 -16.99
CA ALA A 209 -78.97 19.36 -18.24
C ALA A 209 -80.31 18.66 -18.55
N ILE A 210 -80.34 17.32 -18.47
CA ILE A 210 -81.57 16.54 -18.64
C ILE A 210 -82.63 16.97 -17.62
N LYS A 211 -82.24 17.19 -16.36
CA LYS A 211 -83.15 17.69 -15.33
C LYS A 211 -83.72 19.07 -15.68
N LYS A 212 -82.88 19.98 -16.21
CA LYS A 212 -83.29 21.34 -16.62
C LYS A 212 -84.33 21.30 -17.73
N ASP A 213 -84.18 20.39 -18.69
CA ASP A 213 -85.11 20.24 -19.81
C ASP A 213 -86.43 19.58 -19.40
N LEU A 214 -86.43 18.77 -18.33
CA LEU A 214 -87.62 18.12 -17.78
C LEU A 214 -88.42 19.01 -16.80
N LEU A 215 -87.80 20.04 -16.21
CA LEU A 215 -88.43 20.97 -15.26
C LEU A 215 -89.66 21.74 -15.79
N PRO A 216 -89.73 22.16 -17.07
CA PRO A 216 -90.90 22.82 -17.67
C PRO A 216 -92.10 21.88 -17.84
N ILE A 217 -91.87 20.57 -18.01
CA ILE A 217 -92.89 19.54 -18.32
C ILE A 217 -93.54 19.00 -17.02
N LYS A 218 -93.61 19.84 -15.98
CA LYS A 218 -93.84 19.49 -14.56
C LYS A 218 -95.17 18.80 -14.21
N GLN A 219 -96.08 18.64 -15.17
CA GLN A 219 -97.47 18.22 -14.93
C GLN A 219 -97.66 16.69 -14.98
N GLU A 220 -96.74 15.91 -15.56
CA GLU A 220 -96.88 14.45 -15.60
C GLU A 220 -96.23 13.74 -14.40
N ALA A 221 -96.94 12.78 -13.81
CA ALA A 221 -96.46 11.97 -12.70
C ALA A 221 -95.18 11.17 -13.04
N GLN A 222 -95.04 10.77 -14.30
CA GLN A 222 -93.87 10.05 -14.80
C GLN A 222 -92.62 10.96 -14.84
N VAL A 223 -92.77 12.21 -15.30
CA VAL A 223 -91.68 13.21 -15.33
C VAL A 223 -91.18 13.53 -13.92
N LYS A 224 -92.08 13.66 -12.93
CA LYS A 224 -91.68 13.81 -11.51
C LYS A 224 -90.85 12.64 -11.00
N THR A 225 -91.15 11.41 -11.43
CA THR A 225 -90.44 10.20 -11.01
C THR A 225 -89.03 10.14 -11.62
N VAL A 226 -88.89 10.53 -12.89
CA VAL A 226 -87.58 10.65 -13.56
C VAL A 226 -86.73 11.74 -12.92
N ILE A 227 -87.29 12.92 -12.65
CA ILE A 227 -86.59 14.01 -11.93
C ILE A 227 -86.13 13.53 -10.55
N ARG A 228 -86.97 12.79 -9.80
CA ARG A 228 -86.60 12.24 -8.48
C ARG A 228 -85.48 11.20 -8.57
N THR A 229 -85.45 10.41 -9.65
CA THR A 229 -84.40 9.44 -9.93
C THR A 229 -83.09 10.15 -10.28
N ILE A 230 -83.15 11.21 -11.08
CA ILE A 230 -82.01 12.07 -11.39
C ILE A 230 -81.49 12.73 -10.11
N ASP A 231 -82.35 13.26 -9.24
CA ASP A 231 -81.94 13.85 -7.95
C ASP A 231 -81.26 12.83 -7.02
N LYS A 232 -81.74 11.58 -7.00
CA LYS A 232 -81.13 10.49 -6.25
C LYS A 232 -79.74 10.10 -6.80
N ASN A 233 -79.50 10.27 -8.09
CA ASN A 233 -78.22 9.96 -8.74
C ASN A 233 -77.27 11.17 -8.82
N LEU A 234 -77.78 12.40 -8.80
CA LEU A 234 -77.04 13.66 -8.59
C LEU A 234 -76.65 13.87 -7.12
N SER A 235 -77.11 13.00 -6.22
CA SER A 235 -76.80 13.05 -4.80
C SER A 235 -75.29 12.88 -4.58
N ALA A 236 -74.60 14.01 -4.43
CA ALA A 236 -73.16 14.16 -4.27
C ALA A 236 -72.52 13.36 -3.11
N THR A 237 -73.32 12.70 -2.28
CA THR A 237 -72.86 11.89 -1.13
C THR A 237 -72.21 10.58 -1.58
N LYS A 238 -72.74 9.90 -2.61
CA LYS A 238 -72.17 8.64 -3.11
C LYS A 238 -70.93 8.87 -3.99
N ASP A 239 -70.96 9.88 -4.84
CA ASP A 239 -69.80 10.28 -5.65
C ASP A 239 -68.64 10.75 -4.77
N TRP A 240 -68.95 11.40 -3.65
CA TRP A 240 -67.93 11.78 -2.67
C TRP A 240 -67.31 10.58 -1.97
N GLN A 241 -68.09 9.59 -1.55
CA GLN A 241 -67.54 8.38 -0.93
C GLN A 241 -66.62 7.62 -1.88
N PHE A 242 -67.02 7.47 -3.15
CA PHE A 242 -66.19 6.82 -4.16
C PHE A 242 -64.90 7.62 -4.43
N PHE A 243 -65.01 8.95 -4.54
CA PHE A 243 -63.83 9.81 -4.67
C PHE A 243 -62.93 9.73 -3.44
N GLU A 244 -63.49 9.77 -2.23
CA GLU A 244 -62.74 9.71 -0.96
C GLU A 244 -62.01 8.37 -0.82
N GLU A 245 -62.62 7.26 -1.21
CA GLU A 245 -62.00 5.94 -1.25
C GLU A 245 -60.88 5.85 -2.30
N ALA A 246 -61.13 6.32 -3.52
CA ALA A 246 -60.13 6.35 -4.60
C ALA A 246 -58.94 7.28 -4.24
N PHE A 247 -59.22 8.44 -3.66
CA PHE A 247 -58.22 9.40 -3.21
C PHE A 247 -57.42 8.86 -2.02
N THR A 248 -58.08 8.29 -1.02
CA THR A 248 -57.40 7.70 0.16
C THR A 248 -56.52 6.53 -0.27
N ASN A 249 -56.92 5.74 -1.26
CA ASN A 249 -56.06 4.68 -1.79
C ASN A 249 -54.83 5.22 -2.52
N ALA A 250 -54.94 6.38 -3.18
CA ALA A 250 -53.84 7.02 -3.92
C ALA A 250 -52.90 7.85 -3.03
N ASP A 251 -53.44 8.51 -2.01
CA ASP A 251 -52.72 9.37 -1.07
C ASP A 251 -53.20 9.09 0.37
N LYS A 252 -52.75 7.95 0.91
CA LYS A 252 -53.18 7.40 2.21
C LYS A 252 -52.87 8.31 3.39
N ASP A 253 -51.81 9.10 3.30
CA ASP A 253 -51.29 9.87 4.42
C ASP A 253 -51.76 11.32 4.45
N PHE A 254 -52.22 11.85 3.31
CA PHE A 254 -52.64 13.25 3.22
C PHE A 254 -53.69 13.63 4.25
N PHE A 255 -54.75 12.83 4.39
CA PHE A 255 -55.81 13.13 5.35
C PHE A 255 -55.33 13.06 6.81
N ASN A 256 -54.35 12.22 7.11
CA ASN A 256 -53.75 12.14 8.44
C ASN A 256 -52.92 13.41 8.71
N LYS A 257 -51.98 13.73 7.82
CA LYS A 257 -51.09 14.90 7.94
C LYS A 257 -51.84 16.22 8.01
N ILE A 258 -52.90 16.39 7.20
CA ILE A 258 -53.66 17.64 7.19
C ILE A 258 -54.56 17.78 8.42
N LYS A 259 -55.06 16.67 8.98
CA LYS A 259 -55.82 16.69 10.25
C LYS A 259 -54.90 16.93 11.44
N GLU A 260 -53.69 16.37 11.43
CA GLU A 260 -52.66 16.63 12.44
C GLU A 260 -52.22 18.10 12.40
N SER A 261 -51.93 18.63 11.21
CA SER A 261 -51.47 20.01 11.03
C SER A 261 -52.59 21.04 11.28
N HIS A 262 -53.84 20.70 10.92
CA HIS A 262 -54.99 21.60 10.97
C HIS A 262 -56.25 20.91 11.55
N PRO A 263 -56.29 20.64 12.86
CA PRO A 263 -57.38 19.89 13.49
C PRO A 263 -58.74 20.63 13.48
N LYS A 264 -58.74 21.94 13.20
CA LYS A 264 -59.96 22.77 13.14
C LYS A 264 -60.71 22.64 11.80
N LEU A 265 -60.20 21.88 10.84
CA LEU A 265 -60.83 21.69 9.53
C LEU A 265 -62.05 20.78 9.63
N THR A 266 -63.15 21.22 9.02
CA THR A 266 -64.38 20.42 8.93
C THR A 266 -64.28 19.39 7.80
N PRO A 267 -65.14 18.36 7.76
CA PRO A 267 -65.19 17.41 6.63
C PRO A 267 -65.37 18.09 5.27
N LYS A 268 -66.12 19.21 5.22
CA LYS A 268 -66.29 20.00 3.99
C LYS A 268 -65.02 20.75 3.58
N ASP A 269 -64.18 21.13 4.53
CA ASP A 269 -62.88 21.75 4.27
C ASP A 269 -61.90 20.69 3.75
N LEU A 270 -61.86 19.51 4.38
CA LEU A 270 -61.05 18.37 3.92
C LEU A 270 -61.39 17.95 2.49
N LYS A 271 -62.68 17.97 2.16
CA LYS A 271 -63.15 17.75 0.78
C LYS A 271 -62.57 18.74 -0.21
N LEU A 272 -62.53 20.02 0.14
CA LEU A 272 -61.90 21.03 -0.70
C LEU A 272 -60.38 20.84 -0.79
N CYS A 273 -59.73 20.47 0.31
CA CYS A 273 -58.29 20.18 0.33
C CYS A 273 -57.93 19.03 -0.64
N ALA A 274 -58.71 17.96 -0.68
CA ALA A 274 -58.48 16.85 -1.59
C ALA A 274 -58.53 17.27 -3.07
N TYR A 275 -59.47 18.14 -3.45
CA TYR A 275 -59.50 18.69 -4.82
C TYR A 275 -58.33 19.61 -5.12
N LEU A 276 -57.86 20.39 -4.15
CA LEU A 276 -56.68 21.25 -4.30
C LEU A 276 -55.38 20.44 -4.37
N ARG A 277 -55.32 19.30 -3.66
CA ARG A 277 -54.23 18.32 -3.69
C ARG A 277 -54.05 17.69 -5.08
N LEU A 278 -55.17 17.50 -5.80
CA LEU A 278 -55.18 17.09 -7.21
C LEU A 278 -54.89 18.25 -8.18
N ASN A 279 -54.47 19.41 -7.67
CA ASN A 279 -54.16 20.61 -8.45
C ASN A 279 -55.33 21.13 -9.33
N LEU A 280 -56.57 20.89 -8.92
CA LEU A 280 -57.74 21.37 -9.66
C LEU A 280 -57.95 22.89 -9.48
N ALA A 281 -58.25 23.57 -10.58
CA ALA A 281 -58.61 24.98 -10.61
C ALA A 281 -60.02 25.21 -10.05
N SER A 282 -60.30 26.42 -9.54
CA SER A 282 -61.64 26.77 -9.01
C SER A 282 -62.77 26.55 -10.03
N LYS A 283 -62.47 26.66 -11.33
CA LYS A 283 -63.42 26.39 -12.42
C LYS A 283 -63.78 24.92 -12.53
N GLU A 284 -62.87 24.01 -12.20
CA GLU A 284 -63.05 22.55 -12.27
C GLU A 284 -63.70 22.00 -10.99
N ILE A 285 -63.41 22.65 -9.85
CA ILE A 285 -64.00 22.28 -8.54
C ILE A 285 -65.49 22.67 -8.45
N ALA A 286 -65.90 23.74 -9.13
CA ALA A 286 -67.26 24.27 -9.07
C ALA A 286 -68.33 23.25 -9.51
N PRO A 287 -68.21 22.59 -10.67
CA PRO A 287 -69.10 21.50 -11.09
C PRO A 287 -69.13 20.33 -10.10
N LEU A 288 -67.97 19.91 -9.57
CA LEU A 288 -67.84 18.80 -8.61
C LEU A 288 -68.62 19.05 -7.30
N LEU A 289 -68.69 20.30 -6.88
CA LEU A 289 -69.39 20.71 -5.67
C LEU A 289 -70.83 21.18 -5.93
N ASN A 290 -71.26 21.24 -7.20
CA ASN A 290 -72.53 21.81 -7.62
C ASN A 290 -72.75 23.24 -7.06
N ILE A 291 -71.73 24.09 -7.16
CA ILE A 291 -71.77 25.49 -6.71
C ILE A 291 -71.07 26.40 -7.73
N SER A 292 -71.25 27.72 -7.59
CA SER A 292 -70.57 28.68 -8.47
C SER A 292 -69.06 28.74 -8.23
N VAL A 293 -68.29 29.09 -9.27
CA VAL A 293 -66.82 29.34 -9.18
C VAL A 293 -66.50 30.36 -8.08
N ARG A 294 -67.29 31.44 -8.00
CA ARG A 294 -67.21 32.45 -6.93
C ARG A 294 -67.32 31.84 -5.54
N SER A 295 -68.20 30.85 -5.36
CA SER A 295 -68.38 30.15 -4.08
C SER A 295 -67.15 29.29 -3.73
N VAL A 296 -66.49 28.70 -4.71
CA VAL A 296 -65.23 27.96 -4.51
C VAL A 296 -64.11 28.90 -4.09
N GLU A 297 -63.97 30.06 -4.74
CA GLU A 297 -62.96 31.07 -4.38
C GLU A 297 -63.12 31.56 -2.93
N ILE A 298 -64.36 31.85 -2.52
CA ILE A 298 -64.67 32.24 -1.14
C ILE A 298 -64.31 31.11 -0.16
N LYS A 299 -64.62 29.86 -0.50
CA LYS A 299 -64.24 28.70 0.33
C LYS A 299 -62.72 28.54 0.42
N ARG A 300 -61.96 28.73 -0.66
CA ARG A 300 -60.48 28.71 -0.66
C ARG A 300 -59.90 29.80 0.22
N TYR A 301 -60.43 31.02 0.16
CA TYR A 301 -60.04 32.10 1.05
C TYR A 301 -60.29 31.77 2.53
N ARG A 302 -61.46 31.21 2.85
CA ARG A 302 -61.78 30.77 4.22
C ARG A 302 -60.88 29.64 4.68
N LEU A 303 -60.59 28.68 3.81
CA LEU A 303 -59.68 27.57 4.07
C LEU A 303 -58.27 28.09 4.42
N ARG A 304 -57.77 29.05 3.64
CA ARG A 304 -56.50 29.72 3.89
C ARG A 304 -56.44 30.38 5.29
N LYS A 305 -57.51 31.09 5.68
CA LYS A 305 -57.60 31.69 7.02
C LYS A 305 -57.64 30.64 8.13
N LYS A 306 -58.33 29.52 7.93
CA LYS A 306 -58.39 28.41 8.90
C LYS A 306 -57.03 27.73 9.09
N MET A 307 -56.19 27.72 8.05
CA MET A 307 -54.84 27.15 8.05
C MET A 307 -53.74 28.16 8.44
N ASP A 308 -54.12 29.38 8.81
CA ASP A 308 -53.20 30.46 9.20
C ASP A 308 -52.05 30.75 8.21
N LEU A 309 -52.35 30.67 6.90
CA LEU A 309 -51.34 30.84 5.85
C LEU A 309 -51.13 32.32 5.50
N GLN A 310 -49.92 32.83 5.78
CA GLN A 310 -49.48 34.18 5.41
C GLN A 310 -49.65 34.46 3.91
N HIS A 311 -49.98 35.71 3.54
CA HIS A 311 -50.33 36.14 2.17
C HIS A 311 -49.35 35.75 1.05
N LYS A 312 -48.07 35.50 1.36
CA LYS A 312 -47.04 35.13 0.36
C LYS A 312 -47.02 33.65 -0.06
N LYS A 313 -47.54 32.72 0.76
CA LYS A 313 -47.55 31.28 0.40
C LYS A 313 -48.77 30.92 -0.45
N SER A 314 -48.62 30.17 -1.53
CA SER A 314 -49.76 29.67 -2.31
C SER A 314 -50.49 28.59 -1.51
N LEU A 315 -51.82 28.70 -1.38
CA LEU A 315 -52.65 27.70 -0.70
C LEU A 315 -52.51 26.31 -1.36
N VAL A 316 -52.36 26.29 -2.68
CA VAL A 316 -52.25 25.04 -3.45
C VAL A 316 -50.88 24.41 -3.23
N GLU A 317 -49.79 25.18 -3.34
CA GLU A 317 -48.44 24.67 -3.11
C GLU A 317 -48.29 24.10 -1.70
N TYR A 318 -48.88 24.77 -0.69
CA TYR A 318 -48.88 24.26 0.67
C TYR A 318 -49.60 22.90 0.77
N ILE A 319 -50.79 22.77 0.19
CA ILE A 319 -51.54 21.51 0.20
C ILE A 319 -50.83 20.41 -0.61
N ILE A 320 -50.13 20.76 -1.70
CA ILE A 320 -49.30 19.84 -2.49
C ILE A 320 -47.99 19.46 -1.74
N SER A 321 -47.59 20.21 -0.72
CA SER A 321 -46.41 19.87 0.10
C SER A 321 -46.69 18.96 1.29
N LEU A 322 -47.96 18.78 1.68
CA LEU A 322 -48.39 17.90 2.78
C LEU A 322 -48.41 16.43 2.34
#